data_AF-A0A8T3NI92-F1
#
_entry.id   AF-A0A8T3NI92-F1
#
_cell.length_a   1.000
_cell.length_b   1.000
_cell.length_c   1.000
_cell.angle_alpha   90.00
_cell.angle_beta   90.00
_cell.angle_gamma   90.00
#
_symmetry.space_group_name_H-M   'P 1'
#
loop_
_entity.id
_entity.type
_entity.pdbx_description
1 polymer ?
#
loop_
_entity_poly.entity_id
_entity_poly.type
_entity_poly.pdbx_seq_one_letter_code
_entity_poly.pdbx_strand_id
1 'polypeptide(L)' 'MTAFIQLGEDGRYHPAPLDADGFYHSAQLPGFRLRVAWLWQRPLPTLDEVERETSRSA' A
#
# COMPACT_ATOMS: atom_id res chain seq x y z
N MET A 1 0.48 10.39 11.85
CA MET A 1 -0.04 10.63 10.49
C MET A 1 0.98 10.11 9.51
N THR A 2 0.78 8.92 8.96
CA THR A 2 1.62 8.40 7.88
C THR A 2 0.82 8.55 6.60
N ALA A 3 1.15 9.56 5.79
CA ALA A 3 0.53 9.77 4.49
C ALA A 3 1.51 9.31 3.41
N PHE A 4 1.04 8.50 2.47
CA PHE A 4 1.75 8.23 1.24
C PHE A 4 1.53 9.40 0.30
N ILE A 5 2.57 9.81 -0.41
CA ILE A 5 2.53 11.00 -1.25
C ILE A 5 2.94 10.61 -2.67
N GLN A 6 2.19 11.07 -3.67
CA GLN A 6 2.44 10.79 -5.08
C GLN A 6 2.45 12.09 -5.91
N LEU A 7 3.23 12.09 -6.99
CA LEU A 7 3.24 13.20 -7.95
C LEU A 7 1.99 13.11 -8.84
N GLY A 8 1.14 14.13 -8.79
CA GLY A 8 -0.04 14.27 -9.64
C GLY A 8 0.31 14.85 -11.01
N GLU A 9 -0.66 14.76 -11.94
CA GLU A 9 -0.53 15.30 -13.29
C GLU A 9 -0.38 16.83 -13.32
N ASP A 10 -0.77 17.52 -12.25
CA ASP A 10 -0.58 18.96 -12.06
C ASP A 10 0.86 19.34 -11.63
N GLY A 11 1.76 18.35 -11.54
CA GLY A 11 3.14 18.53 -11.10
C GLY A 11 3.29 18.78 -9.60
N ARG A 12 2.24 18.54 -8.80
CA ARG A 12 2.28 18.69 -7.33
C ARG A 12 2.17 17.34 -6.63
N TYR A 13 2.66 17.33 -5.39
CA TYR A 13 2.56 16.17 -4.51
C TYR A 13 1.22 16.15 -3.79
N HIS A 14 0.51 15.03 -3.91
CA HIS A 14 -0.80 14.81 -3.29
C HIS A 14 -0.78 13.57 -2.40
N PRO A 15 -1.65 13.50 -1.38
CA PRO A 15 -1.89 12.26 -0.67
C PRO A 15 -2.31 11.14 -1.63
N ALA A 16 -1.60 10.02 -1.59
CA ALA A 16 -2.00 8.82 -2.29
C ALA A 16 -3.09 8.11 -1.47
N PRO A 17 -4.29 7.90 -2.05
CA PRO A 17 -5.36 7.18 -1.37
C PRO A 17 -4.98 5.72 -1.17
N LEU A 18 -5.50 5.12 -0.11
CA LEU A 18 -5.50 3.67 0.04
C LEU A 18 -6.74 3.11 -0.66
N ASP A 19 -6.66 1.87 -1.12
CA ASP A 19 -7.85 1.16 -1.58
C ASP A 19 -8.75 0.73 -0.42
N ALA A 20 -9.87 0.07 -0.77
CA ALA A 20 -10.86 -0.39 0.21
C ALA A 20 -10.29 -1.40 1.23
N ASP A 21 -9.23 -2.11 0.88
CA ASP A 21 -8.57 -3.13 1.71
C ASP A 21 -7.37 -2.57 2.49
N GLY A 22 -7.09 -1.27 2.35
CA GLY A 22 -6.02 -0.56 3.03
C GLY A 22 -4.64 -0.76 2.40
N PHE A 23 -4.58 -1.11 1.11
CA PHE A 23 -3.33 -1.13 0.35
C PHE A 23 -3.03 0.22 -0.29
N TYR A 24 -1.76 0.61 -0.21
CA TYR A 24 -1.17 1.61 -1.08
C TYR A 24 -0.75 0.96 -2.40
N HIS A 25 -1.05 1.60 -3.53
CA HIS A 25 -0.61 1.21 -4.87
C HIS A 25 0.37 2.24 -5.42
N SER A 26 1.55 1.79 -5.86
CA SER A 26 2.58 2.72 -6.37
C SER A 26 2.29 3.17 -7.79
N ALA A 27 2.28 4.49 -8.00
CA ALA A 27 2.19 5.07 -9.34
C ALA A 27 3.50 4.90 -10.14
N GLN A 28 4.65 4.79 -9.46
CA GLN A 28 5.98 4.71 -10.10
C GLN A 28 6.45 3.27 -10.32
N LEU A 29 5.91 2.30 -9.57
CA LEU A 29 6.28 0.89 -9.64
C LEU A 29 5.03 0.06 -9.97
N PRO A 30 4.75 -0.20 -11.26
CA PRO A 30 3.60 -1.00 -11.66
C PRO A 30 3.60 -2.38 -10.99
N GLY A 31 2.46 -2.77 -10.42
CA GLY A 31 2.28 -4.03 -9.70
C GLY A 31 2.75 -4.02 -8.25
N PHE A 32 3.44 -2.97 -7.80
CA PHE A 32 3.80 -2.83 -6.39
C PHE A 32 2.63 -2.31 -5.57
N ARG A 33 2.27 -3.05 -4.52
CA ARG A 33 1.30 -2.64 -3.50
C ARG A 33 1.75 -3.04 -2.10
N LEU A 34 1.28 -2.30 -1.09
CA LEU A 34 1.65 -2.52 0.32
C LEU A 34 0.44 -2.30 1.22
N ARG A 35 0.09 -3.29 2.05
CA ARG A 35 -0.91 -3.12 3.09
C ARG A 35 -0.34 -2.27 4.22
N VAL A 36 -0.89 -1.08 4.43
CA VAL A 36 -0.28 -0.06 5.30
C VAL A 36 -0.20 -0.51 6.75
N ALA A 37 -1.18 -1.30 7.21
CA ALA A 37 -1.21 -1.83 8.57
C ALA A 37 0.06 -2.65 8.92
N TRP A 38 0.65 -3.35 7.95
CA TRP A 38 1.84 -4.19 8.18
C TRP A 38 3.07 -3.40 8.65
N LEU A 39 3.18 -2.12 8.29
CA LEU A 39 4.29 -1.26 8.74
C LEU A 39 4.26 -1.03 10.26
N TRP A 40 3.07 -1.04 10.85
CA TRP A 40 2.84 -0.72 12.26
C TRP A 40 2.47 -1.95 13.09
N GLN A 41 2.20 -3.07 12.44
CA GLN A 41 1.86 -4.32 13.10
C GLN A 41 3.03 -4.83 13.96
N ARG A 42 2.69 -5.34 15.14
CA ARG A 42 3.58 -6.12 16.00
C ARG A 42 2.81 -7.35 16.50
N PRO A 43 3.26 -8.58 16.18
CA PRO A 43 4.43 -8.93 15.35
C PRO A 43 4.24 -8.54 13.87
N LEU A 44 5.35 -8.47 13.11
CA LEU A 44 5.27 -8.35 11.66
C LEU A 44 4.50 -9.55 11.08
N PRO A 45 3.80 -9.39 9.95
CA PRO A 45 3.10 -10.50 9.31
C PRO A 45 4.09 -11.59 8.89
N THR A 46 3.66 -12.84 8.95
CA THR A 46 4.42 -13.95 8.39
C THR A 46 4.33 -13.96 6.87
N LEU A 47 5.21 -14.70 6.21
CA LEU A 47 5.15 -14.88 4.76
C LEU A 47 3.80 -15.47 4.33
N ASP A 48 3.33 -16.51 5.03
CA ASP A 48 2.03 -17.15 4.75
C ASP A 48 0.84 -16.18 4.86
N GLU A 49 0.88 -15.24 5.81
CA GLU A 49 -0.14 -14.21 5.96
C GLU A 49 -0.12 -13.22 4.78
N VAL A 50 1.07 -12.81 4.34
CA VAL A 50 1.25 -11.93 3.17
C VAL A 50 0.76 -12.62 1.90
N GLU A 51 1.14 -13.88 1.68
CA GLU A 51 0.74 -14.66 0.50
C GLU A 51 -0.78 -14.83 0.43
N ARG A 52 -1.43 -15.15 1.55
CA ARG A 52 -2.89 -15.32 1.61
C ARG A 52 -3.63 -14.02 1.26
N GLU A 53 -3.20 -12.91 1.84
CA GLU A 53 -3.85 -11.61 1.64
C GLU A 53 -3.65 -11.10 0.21
N THR A 54 -2.43 -11.28 -0.32
CA THR A 54 -2.12 -10.87 -1.69
C THR A 54 -2.78 -11.75 -2.74
N SER A 55 -3.07 -13.02 -2.43
CA SER A 55 -3.83 -13.90 -3.32
C SER A 55 -5.34 -13.61 -3.35
N ARG A 56 -5.90 -12.99 -2.30
CA ARG A 56 -7.34 -12.63 -2.24
C ARG A 56 -7.68 -11.32 -2.92
N SER A 57 -6.71 -10.43 -3.05
CA SER A 57 -6.88 -9.07 -3.60
C SER A 57 -6.51 -8.97 -5.09
N ALA A 58 -6.28 -10.11 -5.75
CA ALA A 58 -5.94 -10.23 -7.17
C ALA A 58 -7.15 -10.79 -7.94
#